data_AF-A0A1B0B9G0-F1
#
_entry.id   AF-A0A1B0B9G0-F1
#
_cell.length_a   1.000
_cell.length_b   1.000
_cell.length_c   1.000
_cell.angle_alpha   90.00
_cell.angle_beta   90.00
_cell.angle_gamma   90.00
#
_symmetry.space_group_name_H-M   'P 1'
#
loop_
_entity.id
_entity.type
_entity.pdbx_description
1 polymer ?
#
loop_
_entity_poly.entity_id
_entity_poly.type
_entity_poly.pdbx_seq_one_letter_code
_entity_poly.pdbx_strand_id
1 'polypeptide(L)'
;MSSNHQGMVLPKCYSKPLNVRQMATYIWDLSAKPRRRFFELLALNCEDNMEKEKLLEFTTSDGLEEVLNYINRPRRTVLEVLQDFRHATSKLTLEIFIEMFSFIQTRSFSIASCVESKTLDLLVAVVEYRTKMSSPRLGLCSNWLKCLKIGDNILGCLKRGTMQLPKELLSTPLIMIGPGTGIAPFRSIIQKLTINQNDLNSHKSLMWIFFGCRNRSKDFHFQNDLELWHKQNHIKLVVAFSRDQDHKIYVQHLIEENSQELKKLIKECNAYVYVAGSSTNMPKAVKEAFINVLDKDEAYVEKMFKINRYQEETWS
;
A
#
# COMPACT_ATOMS: atom_id res chain seq x y z
N MET A 1 -23.98 -7.13 28.84
CA MET A 1 -24.67 -6.26 27.87
C MET A 1 -25.24 -7.17 26.79
N SER A 2 -26.56 -7.40 26.83
CA SER A 2 -27.28 -8.09 25.76
C SER A 2 -27.39 -7.16 24.56
N SER A 3 -27.21 -7.69 23.35
CA SER A 3 -27.53 -6.96 22.12
C SER A 3 -28.99 -6.49 22.16
N ASN A 4 -29.25 -5.25 21.71
CA ASN A 4 -30.61 -4.72 21.52
C ASN A 4 -31.40 -5.49 20.44
N HIS A 5 -30.72 -6.34 19.66
CA HIS A 5 -31.33 -7.25 18.69
C HIS A 5 -31.20 -8.68 19.18
N GLN A 6 -32.34 -9.32 19.49
CA GLN A 6 -32.40 -10.75 19.78
C GLN A 6 -31.75 -11.54 18.62
N GLY A 7 -30.71 -12.32 18.93
CA GLY A 7 -29.99 -13.17 17.96
C GLY A 7 -28.67 -12.59 17.42
N MET A 8 -28.38 -11.29 17.61
CA MET A 8 -27.07 -10.73 17.25
C MET A 8 -26.11 -10.82 18.42
N VAL A 9 -25.12 -11.72 18.33
CA VAL A 9 -24.06 -11.81 19.36
C VAL A 9 -23.07 -10.67 19.15
N LEU A 10 -22.85 -9.86 20.18
CA LEU A 10 -21.84 -8.82 20.16
C LEU A 10 -20.46 -9.46 19.93
N PRO A 11 -19.65 -9.00 18.94
CA PRO A 11 -18.32 -9.54 18.72
C PRO A 11 -17.51 -9.58 20.02
N LYS A 12 -16.75 -10.66 20.26
CA LYS A 12 -16.02 -10.87 21.53
C LYS A 12 -15.11 -9.70 21.90
N CYS A 13 -14.56 -8.97 20.91
CA CYS A 13 -13.75 -7.77 21.14
C CYS A 13 -14.51 -6.62 21.81
N TYR A 14 -15.84 -6.59 21.73
CA TYR A 14 -16.71 -5.62 22.39
C TYR A 14 -17.45 -6.20 23.61
N SER A 15 -17.11 -7.43 24.03
CA SER A 15 -17.73 -8.07 25.20
C SER A 15 -17.45 -7.36 26.52
N LYS A 16 -16.43 -6.49 26.56
CA LYS A 16 -16.13 -5.59 27.67
C LYS A 16 -16.59 -4.17 27.33
N PRO A 17 -17.18 -3.44 28.29
CA PRO A 17 -17.52 -2.03 28.08
C PRO A 17 -16.28 -1.23 27.67
N LEU A 18 -16.43 -0.39 26.66
CA LEU A 18 -15.38 0.51 26.17
C LEU A 18 -15.79 1.96 26.48
N ASN A 19 -14.83 2.78 26.89
CA ASN A 19 -15.07 4.20 27.02
C ASN A 19 -14.88 4.93 25.67
N VAL A 20 -15.45 6.13 25.57
CA VAL A 20 -15.41 6.95 24.34
C VAL A 20 -13.97 7.19 23.86
N ARG A 21 -13.02 7.39 24.78
CA ARG A 21 -11.59 7.56 24.43
C ARG A 21 -11.03 6.32 23.74
N GLN A 22 -11.34 5.13 24.24
CA GLN A 22 -10.91 3.87 23.61
C GLN A 22 -11.54 3.70 22.22
N MET A 23 -12.83 4.04 22.07
CA MET A 23 -13.50 3.99 20.78
C MET A 23 -12.86 4.95 19.77
N ALA A 24 -12.63 6.21 20.18
CA ALA A 24 -11.98 7.23 19.36
C ALA A 24 -10.52 6.87 19.01
N THR A 25 -9.82 6.15 19.88
CA THR A 25 -8.40 5.81 19.67
C THR A 25 -8.22 4.58 18.78
N TYR A 26 -9.02 3.53 18.98
CA TYR A 26 -8.76 2.21 18.40
C TYR A 26 -9.83 1.69 17.45
N ILE A 27 -11.01 2.33 17.42
CA ILE A 27 -12.17 1.80 16.69
C ILE A 27 -12.61 2.76 15.59
N TRP A 28 -12.86 4.03 15.89
CA TRP A 28 -13.40 4.99 14.93
C TRP A 28 -12.31 5.64 14.09
N ASP A 29 -12.50 5.62 12.77
CA ASP A 29 -11.67 6.36 11.83
C ASP A 29 -12.11 7.81 11.78
N LEU A 30 -11.60 8.59 12.73
CA LEU A 30 -11.87 10.02 12.86
C LEU A 30 -11.18 10.86 11.77
N SER A 31 -10.31 10.24 10.97
CA SER A 31 -9.65 10.88 9.82
C SER A 31 -10.38 10.63 8.50
N ALA A 32 -11.43 9.79 8.52
CA ALA A 32 -12.19 9.45 7.33
C ALA A 32 -12.89 10.69 6.73
N LYS A 33 -13.10 10.65 5.41
CA LYS A 33 -14.00 11.59 4.75
C LYS A 33 -15.45 11.21 5.12
N PRO A 34 -16.30 12.18 5.52
CA PRO A 34 -17.71 11.91 5.79
C PRO A 34 -18.40 11.36 4.54
N ARG A 35 -19.27 10.37 4.73
CA ARG A 35 -20.13 9.80 3.69
C ARG A 35 -21.50 10.48 3.75
N ARG A 36 -22.34 10.29 2.73
CA ARG A 36 -23.70 10.83 2.69
C ARG A 36 -24.49 10.62 4.00
N ARG A 37 -24.47 9.41 4.56
CA ARG A 37 -25.14 9.08 5.84
C ARG A 37 -24.71 9.95 7.02
N PHE A 38 -23.45 10.38 7.05
CA PHE A 38 -22.93 11.28 8.09
C PHE A 38 -23.70 12.62 8.11
N PHE A 39 -23.95 13.19 6.92
CA PHE A 39 -24.69 14.45 6.80
C PHE A 39 -26.18 14.29 7.12
N GLU A 40 -26.79 13.17 6.72
CA GLU A 40 -28.19 12.85 7.08
C GLU A 40 -28.38 12.79 8.60
N LEU A 41 -27.45 12.16 9.31
CA LEU A 41 -27.48 12.03 10.77
C LEU A 41 -27.30 13.38 11.48
N LEU A 42 -26.41 14.24 10.97
CA LEU A 42 -26.26 15.59 11.48
C LEU A 42 -27.52 16.43 11.25
N ALA A 43 -28.10 16.37 10.05
CA ALA A 43 -29.28 17.15 9.70
C ALA A 43 -30.52 16.75 10.52
N LEU A 44 -30.65 15.46 10.85
CA LEU A 44 -31.81 14.93 11.57
C LEU A 44 -32.02 15.62 12.93
N ASN A 45 -30.92 15.91 13.64
CA ASN A 45 -30.94 16.47 15.00
C ASN A 45 -30.56 17.95 15.04
N CYS A 46 -30.41 18.59 13.88
CA CYS A 46 -30.05 20.01 13.80
C CYS A 46 -31.30 20.89 13.91
N GLU A 47 -31.33 21.75 14.93
CA GLU A 47 -32.37 22.76 15.14
C GLU A 47 -32.08 24.07 14.39
N ASP A 48 -30.81 24.33 14.04
CA ASP A 48 -30.44 25.49 13.24
C ASP A 48 -30.80 25.26 11.77
N ASN A 49 -31.62 26.15 11.21
CA ASN A 49 -32.14 26.00 9.85
C ASN A 49 -31.03 26.09 8.78
N MET A 50 -30.04 26.97 8.97
CA MET A 50 -28.97 27.18 7.99
C MET A 50 -28.05 25.97 7.90
N GLU A 51 -27.58 25.45 9.06
CA GLU A 51 -26.80 24.22 9.11
C GLU A 51 -27.60 23.04 8.57
N LYS A 52 -28.88 22.90 8.96
CA LYS A 52 -29.73 21.80 8.51
C LYS A 52 -29.93 21.80 7.00
N GLU A 53 -30.24 22.95 6.40
CA GLU A 53 -30.41 23.07 4.95
C GLU A 53 -29.12 22.68 4.21
N LYS A 54 -27.96 23.19 4.66
CA LYS A 54 -26.68 22.87 4.04
C LYS A 54 -26.30 21.39 4.18
N LEU A 55 -26.58 20.80 5.34
CA LEU A 55 -26.35 19.37 5.58
C LEU A 55 -27.25 18.51 4.69
N LEU A 56 -28.52 18.89 4.50
CA LEU A 56 -29.43 18.19 3.60
C LEU A 56 -29.01 18.33 2.14
N GLU A 57 -28.52 19.52 1.72
CA GLU A 57 -27.98 19.73 0.38
C GLU A 57 -26.84 18.73 0.07
N PHE A 58 -25.93 18.50 1.02
CA PHE A 58 -24.85 17.50 0.85
C PHE A 58 -25.34 16.05 0.69
N THR A 59 -26.63 15.79 0.89
CA THR A 59 -27.23 14.48 0.68
C THR A 59 -27.90 14.33 -0.68
N THR A 60 -28.14 15.41 -1.42
CA THR A 60 -28.86 15.35 -2.71
C THR A 60 -27.90 15.09 -3.87
N SER A 61 -28.46 14.72 -5.03
CA SER A 61 -27.71 14.68 -6.31
C SER A 61 -27.19 16.06 -6.70
N ASP A 62 -27.97 17.10 -6.38
CA ASP A 62 -27.71 18.46 -6.83
C ASP A 62 -26.56 19.09 -6.02
N GLY A 63 -26.40 18.70 -4.75
CA GLY A 63 -25.28 19.10 -3.90
C GLY A 63 -23.96 18.37 -4.15
N LEU A 64 -23.84 17.55 -5.20
CA LEU A 64 -22.62 16.78 -5.47
C LEU A 64 -21.38 17.68 -5.70
N GLU A 65 -21.54 18.78 -6.42
CA GLU A 65 -20.43 19.72 -6.67
C GLU A 65 -19.96 20.37 -5.36
N GLU A 66 -20.91 20.74 -4.50
CA GLU A 66 -20.65 21.29 -3.18
C GLU A 66 -19.90 20.29 -2.29
N VAL A 67 -20.30 19.01 -2.27
CA VAL A 67 -19.57 17.94 -1.56
C VAL A 67 -18.18 17.72 -2.15
N LEU A 68 -18.00 17.84 -3.46
CA LEU A 68 -16.68 17.75 -4.08
C LEU A 68 -15.76 18.89 -3.61
N ASN A 69 -16.28 20.11 -3.58
CA ASN A 69 -15.57 21.32 -3.16
C ASN A 69 -15.26 21.33 -1.66
N TYR A 70 -16.25 20.96 -0.86
CA TYR A 70 -16.17 20.99 0.60
C TYR A 70 -15.48 19.76 1.18
N ILE A 71 -15.68 18.56 0.65
CA ILE A 71 -15.07 17.34 1.23
C ILE A 71 -13.90 16.83 0.41
N ASN A 72 -14.12 16.54 -0.88
CA ASN A 72 -13.18 15.70 -1.62
C ASN A 72 -11.89 16.43 -2.02
N ARG A 73 -11.99 17.66 -2.53
CA ARG A 73 -10.83 18.48 -2.93
C ARG A 73 -9.93 18.84 -1.73
N PRO A 74 -10.43 19.32 -0.58
CA PRO A 74 -9.60 19.58 0.60
C PRO A 74 -9.30 18.33 1.44
N ARG A 75 -9.96 17.20 1.15
CA ARG A 75 -10.01 15.98 1.98
C ARG A 75 -10.37 16.32 3.43
N ARG A 76 -11.49 17.01 3.60
CA ARG A 76 -12.02 17.39 4.92
C ARG A 76 -12.43 16.13 5.69
N THR A 77 -12.02 16.03 6.95
CA THR A 77 -12.29 14.86 7.81
C THR A 77 -13.63 15.00 8.53
N VAL A 78 -14.13 13.90 9.07
CA VAL A 78 -15.35 13.92 9.91
C VAL A 78 -15.21 14.90 11.08
N LEU A 79 -14.06 14.96 11.77
CA LEU A 79 -13.87 15.88 12.90
C LEU A 79 -13.93 17.34 12.50
N GLU A 80 -13.38 17.68 11.33
CA GLU A 80 -13.44 19.06 10.82
C GLU A 80 -14.87 19.44 10.47
N VAL A 81 -15.67 18.53 9.88
CA VAL A 81 -17.09 18.81 9.64
C VAL A 81 -17.86 19.01 10.93
N LEU A 82 -17.58 18.24 11.99
CA LEU A 82 -18.20 18.47 13.30
C LEU A 82 -17.83 19.85 13.89
N GLN A 83 -16.63 20.37 13.60
CA GLN A 83 -16.22 21.70 14.03
C GLN A 83 -16.86 22.83 13.21
N ASP A 84 -17.14 22.57 11.92
CA ASP A 84 -17.78 23.49 10.99
C ASP A 84 -19.30 23.58 11.24
N PHE A 85 -19.96 22.49 11.63
CA PHE A 85 -21.40 22.39 11.93
C PHE A 85 -21.66 22.24 13.44
N ARG A 86 -21.48 23.32 14.20
CA ARG A 86 -21.46 23.28 15.67
C ARG A 86 -22.85 23.09 16.25
N HIS A 87 -23.89 23.66 15.63
CA HIS A 87 -25.26 23.53 16.11
C HIS A 87 -25.73 22.08 15.98
N ALA A 88 -25.53 21.46 14.82
CA ALA A 88 -25.81 20.03 14.60
C ALA A 88 -24.97 19.15 15.53
N THR A 89 -23.68 19.44 15.68
CA THR A 89 -22.77 18.66 16.53
C THR A 89 -23.16 18.71 18.01
N SER A 90 -23.68 19.85 18.50
CA SER A 90 -24.10 20.01 19.89
C SER A 90 -25.24 19.08 20.33
N LYS A 91 -25.96 18.50 19.37
CA LYS A 91 -27.11 17.62 19.58
C LYS A 91 -26.79 16.14 19.40
N LEU A 92 -25.53 15.79 19.14
CA LEU A 92 -25.10 14.41 18.95
C LEU A 92 -25.08 13.63 20.27
N THR A 93 -25.64 12.42 20.22
CA THR A 93 -25.59 11.45 21.31
C THR A 93 -24.58 10.35 21.01
N LEU A 94 -24.29 9.51 22.00
CA LEU A 94 -23.35 8.39 21.85
C LEU A 94 -23.85 7.37 20.81
N GLU A 95 -25.15 7.13 20.76
CA GLU A 95 -25.78 6.24 19.80
C GLU A 95 -25.54 6.72 18.36
N ILE A 96 -25.65 8.03 18.14
CA ILE A 96 -25.38 8.62 16.82
C ILE A 96 -23.90 8.47 16.45
N PHE A 97 -22.96 8.64 17.40
CA PHE A 97 -21.54 8.42 17.13
C PHE A 97 -21.23 7.01 16.62
N ILE A 98 -21.91 6.00 17.19
CA ILE A 98 -21.73 4.60 16.78
C ILE A 98 -22.18 4.38 15.34
N GLU A 99 -23.29 4.99 14.91
CA GLU A 99 -23.78 4.88 13.54
C GLU A 99 -22.97 5.74 12.55
N MET A 100 -22.50 6.91 13.01
CA MET A 100 -21.89 7.94 12.17
C MET A 100 -20.44 7.62 11.79
N PHE A 101 -19.64 7.08 12.71
CA PHE A 101 -18.21 6.88 12.48
C PHE A 101 -17.90 5.49 11.90
N SER A 102 -17.15 5.46 10.79
CA SER A 102 -16.63 4.22 10.24
C SER A 102 -15.51 3.63 11.10
N PHE A 103 -15.30 2.31 11.00
CA PHE A 103 -14.20 1.65 11.69
C PHE A 103 -12.84 1.86 11.01
N ILE A 104 -11.79 1.99 11.83
CA ILE A 104 -10.40 1.93 11.39
C ILE A 104 -10.16 0.59 10.70
N GLN A 105 -9.75 0.64 9.44
CA GLN A 105 -9.37 -0.55 8.69
C GLN A 105 -7.94 -1.00 9.04
N THR A 106 -7.67 -2.30 8.96
CA THR A 106 -6.29 -2.81 9.04
C THR A 106 -5.49 -2.35 7.82
N ARG A 107 -4.19 -2.13 8.00
CA ARG A 107 -3.28 -1.74 6.90
C ARG A 107 -2.28 -2.88 6.67
N SER A 108 -2.22 -3.34 5.43
CA SER A 108 -1.32 -4.41 5.00
C SER A 108 0.01 -3.83 4.54
N PHE A 109 1.10 -4.51 4.85
CA PHE A 109 2.44 -4.22 4.36
C PHE A 109 3.08 -5.49 3.84
N SER A 110 3.86 -5.39 2.76
CA SER A 110 4.69 -6.50 2.31
C SER A 110 5.85 -6.69 3.27
N ILE A 111 6.07 -7.93 3.71
CA ILE A 111 7.14 -8.29 4.63
C ILE A 111 8.47 -8.23 3.88
N ALA A 112 9.46 -7.54 4.46
CA ALA A 112 10.77 -7.31 3.86
C ALA A 112 11.88 -8.25 4.35
N SER A 113 11.53 -9.24 5.19
CA SER A 113 12.43 -10.25 5.71
C SER A 113 11.93 -11.68 5.47
N CYS A 114 12.84 -12.65 5.43
CA CYS A 114 12.48 -14.07 5.43
C CYS A 114 12.27 -14.61 6.85
N VAL A 115 11.62 -15.78 6.99
CA VAL A 115 11.36 -16.40 8.30
C VAL A 115 12.65 -16.75 9.03
N GLU A 116 13.66 -17.19 8.27
CA GLU A 116 14.97 -17.61 8.76
C GLU A 116 15.76 -16.45 9.40
N SER A 117 15.44 -15.20 9.05
CA SER A 117 16.01 -14.00 9.69
C SER A 117 15.61 -13.84 11.16
N LYS A 118 14.53 -14.52 11.59
CA LYS A 118 13.93 -14.43 12.93
C LYS A 118 13.39 -13.03 13.31
N THR A 119 13.42 -12.07 12.38
CA THR A 119 12.82 -10.75 12.53
C THR A 119 11.75 -10.52 11.47
N LEU A 120 10.79 -9.64 11.77
CA LEU A 120 9.82 -9.17 10.80
C LEU A 120 10.16 -7.73 10.44
N ASP A 121 10.71 -7.56 9.24
CA ASP A 121 11.10 -6.25 8.74
C ASP A 121 9.98 -5.68 7.85
N LEU A 122 9.66 -4.40 8.01
CA LEU A 122 8.73 -3.67 7.15
C LEU A 122 9.43 -2.46 6.53
N LEU A 123 9.13 -2.18 5.26
CA LEU A 123 9.51 -0.94 4.60
C LEU A 123 8.25 -0.12 4.35
N VAL A 124 8.10 0.98 5.10
CA VAL A 124 6.87 1.78 5.11
C VAL A 124 7.13 3.20 4.63
N ALA A 125 6.43 3.62 3.59
CA ALA A 125 6.40 5.02 3.19
C ALA A 125 5.51 5.81 4.17
N VAL A 126 6.08 6.82 4.82
CA VAL A 126 5.31 7.74 5.67
C VAL A 126 4.45 8.61 4.77
N VAL A 127 3.13 8.52 4.96
CA VAL A 127 2.17 9.25 4.13
C VAL A 127 1.94 10.62 4.76
N GLU A 128 2.38 11.64 4.04
CA GLU A 128 2.14 13.04 4.36
C GLU A 128 1.93 13.80 3.05
N TYR A 129 0.81 14.53 2.93
CA TYR A 129 0.52 15.33 1.75
C TYR A 129 -0.26 16.59 2.13
N ARG A 130 -0.09 17.66 1.35
CA ARG A 130 -0.85 18.90 1.53
C ARG A 130 -2.09 18.87 0.65
N THR A 131 -3.17 19.48 1.14
CA THR A 131 -4.38 19.73 0.35
C THR A 131 -4.55 21.24 0.18
N LYS A 132 -5.72 21.69 -0.27
CA LYS A 132 -6.09 23.12 -0.23
C LYS A 132 -6.15 23.67 1.21
N MET A 133 -6.15 22.80 2.22
CA MET A 133 -6.11 23.19 3.63
C MET A 133 -4.67 23.52 4.06
N SER A 134 -4.52 24.39 5.07
CA SER A 134 -3.22 24.76 5.63
C SER A 134 -2.51 23.59 6.31
N SER A 135 -3.25 22.75 7.04
CA SER A 135 -2.72 21.59 7.75
C SER A 135 -2.45 20.41 6.80
N PRO A 136 -1.27 19.77 6.87
CA PRO A 136 -1.00 18.56 6.08
C PRO A 136 -1.86 17.40 6.55
N ARG A 137 -2.16 16.50 5.61
CA ARG A 137 -2.85 15.25 5.87
C ARG A 137 -1.85 14.14 6.11
N LEU A 138 -2.02 13.44 7.22
CA LEU A 138 -1.16 12.37 7.67
C LEU A 138 -1.88 11.02 7.49
N GLY A 139 -1.19 10.03 6.97
CA GLY A 139 -1.69 8.65 6.97
C GLY A 139 -1.71 8.10 8.39
N LEU A 140 -2.87 7.60 8.83
CA LEU A 140 -3.09 7.11 10.19
C LEU A 140 -2.05 6.06 10.62
N CYS A 141 -1.94 4.96 9.87
CA CYS A 141 -1.07 3.85 10.23
C CYS A 141 0.42 4.19 10.08
N SER A 142 0.83 4.82 8.98
CA SER A 142 2.26 5.09 8.73
C SER A 142 2.85 6.14 9.67
N ASN A 143 2.08 7.16 10.06
CA ASN A 143 2.53 8.11 11.09
C ASN A 143 2.44 7.53 12.50
N TRP A 144 1.47 6.66 12.79
CA TRP A 144 1.47 5.91 14.05
C TRP A 144 2.73 5.05 14.17
N LEU A 145 3.09 4.28 13.13
CA LEU A 145 4.33 3.49 13.09
C LEU A 145 5.58 4.36 13.26
N LYS A 146 5.64 5.54 12.62
CA LYS A 146 6.74 6.50 12.77
C LYS A 146 6.94 6.97 14.21
N CYS A 147 5.88 7.00 15.02
CA CYS A 147 5.92 7.45 16.41
C CYS A 147 6.28 6.35 17.41
N LEU A 148 6.36 5.09 16.98
CA LEU A 148 6.70 3.98 17.85
C LEU A 148 8.17 4.03 18.28
N LYS A 149 8.43 3.51 19.47
CA LYS A 149 9.75 3.40 20.09
C LYS A 149 10.13 1.93 20.25
N ILE A 150 11.43 1.68 20.40
CA ILE A 150 11.94 0.35 20.73
C ILE A 150 11.28 -0.12 22.03
N GLY A 151 10.70 -1.32 22.01
CA GLY A 151 9.95 -1.91 23.12
C GLY A 151 8.43 -1.78 22.99
N ASP A 152 7.91 -0.95 22.09
CA ASP A 152 6.46 -0.87 21.83
C ASP A 152 5.95 -2.17 21.19
N ASN A 153 4.75 -2.57 21.60
CA ASN A 153 4.08 -3.76 21.07
C ASN A 153 3.15 -3.40 19.91
N ILE A 154 3.26 -4.15 18.81
CA ILE A 154 2.39 -4.01 17.63
C ILE A 154 1.47 -5.23 17.56
N LEU A 155 0.17 -4.99 17.47
CA LEU A 155 -0.81 -6.02 17.17
C LEU A 155 -0.98 -6.13 15.65
N GLY A 156 -0.77 -7.32 15.11
CA GLY A 156 -0.91 -7.60 13.69
C GLY A 156 -1.25 -9.06 13.44
N CYS A 157 -1.64 -9.36 12.20
CA CYS A 157 -1.82 -10.71 11.72
C CYS A 157 -1.03 -10.93 10.44
N LEU A 158 -0.53 -12.15 10.26
CA LEU A 158 0.11 -12.54 9.01
C LEU A 158 -0.97 -12.95 8.02
N LYS A 159 -0.99 -12.29 6.87
CA LYS A 159 -1.83 -12.67 5.74
C LYS A 159 -0.93 -13.30 4.68
N ARG A 160 -1.35 -14.46 4.13
CA ARG A 160 -0.66 -15.07 2.99
C ARG A 160 -0.72 -14.09 1.81
N GLY A 161 0.44 -13.79 1.24
CA GLY A 161 0.57 -12.98 0.03
C GLY A 161 -0.06 -13.64 -1.19
N THR A 162 -0.23 -12.89 -2.26
CA THR A 162 -0.80 -13.39 -3.52
C THR A 162 0.28 -13.91 -4.48
N MET A 163 1.51 -13.42 -4.33
CA MET A 163 2.66 -13.81 -5.13
C MET A 163 3.03 -15.28 -4.91
N GLN A 164 3.04 -16.03 -6.01
CA GLN A 164 3.42 -17.44 -6.04
C GLN A 164 4.82 -17.59 -6.62
N LEU A 165 5.71 -18.22 -5.85
CA LEU A 165 7.05 -18.58 -6.29
C LEU A 165 7.02 -19.87 -7.12
N PRO A 166 7.95 -20.08 -8.07
CA PRO A 166 8.05 -21.32 -8.83
C PRO A 166 8.30 -22.51 -7.89
N LYS A 167 7.81 -23.70 -8.26
CA LYS A 167 8.11 -24.94 -7.51
C LYS A 167 9.60 -25.24 -7.50
N GLU A 168 10.23 -25.08 -8.66
CA GLU A 168 11.67 -25.26 -8.87
C GLU A 168 12.40 -23.92 -8.70
N LEU A 169 12.27 -23.33 -7.51
CA LEU A 169 12.71 -21.97 -7.22
C LEU A 169 14.22 -21.73 -7.48
N LEU A 170 15.05 -22.76 -7.26
CA LEU A 170 16.51 -22.66 -7.42
C LEU A 170 16.98 -22.71 -8.88
N SER A 171 16.20 -23.30 -9.79
CA SER A 171 16.55 -23.43 -11.22
C SER A 171 15.78 -22.47 -12.12
N THR A 172 14.71 -21.84 -11.62
CA THR A 172 13.85 -20.94 -12.39
C THR A 172 14.32 -19.49 -12.27
N PRO A 173 14.63 -18.78 -13.36
CA PRO A 173 15.00 -17.37 -13.27
C PRO A 173 13.85 -16.49 -12.77
N LEU A 174 14.15 -15.53 -11.90
CA LEU A 174 13.21 -14.55 -11.36
C LEU A 174 13.62 -13.15 -11.81
N ILE A 175 12.67 -12.40 -12.36
CA ILE A 175 12.83 -10.99 -12.74
C ILE A 175 11.89 -10.19 -11.84
N MET A 176 12.45 -9.43 -10.91
CA MET A 176 11.73 -8.73 -9.85
C MET A 176 11.86 -7.21 -10.03
N ILE A 177 10.75 -6.51 -10.15
CA ILE A 177 10.67 -5.07 -10.45
C ILE A 177 9.98 -4.37 -9.29
N GLY A 178 10.75 -3.64 -8.48
CA GLY A 178 10.27 -3.10 -7.20
C GLY A 178 10.75 -1.69 -6.89
N PRO A 179 10.30 -0.64 -7.60
CA PRO A 179 10.68 0.72 -7.29
C PRO A 179 10.14 1.21 -5.93
N GLY A 180 10.94 2.01 -5.22
CA GLY A 180 10.59 2.57 -3.91
C GLY A 180 10.33 1.48 -2.88
N THR A 181 9.20 1.56 -2.18
CA THR A 181 8.82 0.51 -1.20
C THR A 181 8.44 -0.82 -1.85
N GLY A 182 8.32 -0.86 -3.19
CA GLY A 182 8.12 -2.08 -3.98
C GLY A 182 9.20 -3.15 -3.81
N ILE A 183 10.38 -2.76 -3.33
CA ILE A 183 11.52 -3.68 -3.11
C ILE A 183 11.31 -4.63 -1.92
N ALA A 184 10.39 -4.30 -1.00
CA ALA A 184 10.18 -5.04 0.25
C ALA A 184 10.02 -6.57 0.05
N PRO A 185 9.01 -7.07 -0.70
CA PRO A 185 8.84 -8.51 -0.88
C PRO A 185 10.06 -9.18 -1.53
N PHE A 186 10.75 -8.48 -2.43
CA PHE A 186 11.91 -9.03 -3.13
C PHE A 186 13.12 -9.18 -2.23
N ARG A 187 13.32 -8.25 -1.27
CA ARG A 187 14.33 -8.44 -0.23
C ARG A 187 14.09 -9.72 0.57
N SER A 188 12.85 -9.99 0.96
CA SER A 188 12.47 -11.23 1.68
C SER A 188 12.79 -12.49 0.85
N ILE A 189 12.46 -12.47 -0.45
CA ILE A 189 12.74 -13.58 -1.37
C ILE A 189 14.25 -13.81 -1.51
N ILE A 190 15.04 -12.76 -1.71
CA ILE A 190 16.50 -12.88 -1.84
C ILE A 190 17.11 -13.37 -0.52
N GLN A 191 16.67 -12.87 0.64
CA GLN A 191 17.14 -13.37 1.93
C GLN A 191 16.87 -14.87 2.06
N LYS A 192 15.64 -15.32 1.77
CA LYS A 192 15.29 -16.73 1.83
C LYS A 192 16.21 -17.60 0.97
N LEU A 193 16.59 -17.10 -0.22
CA LEU A 193 17.44 -17.84 -1.15
C LEU A 193 18.94 -17.74 -0.83
N THR A 194 19.37 -16.72 -0.08
CA THR A 194 20.79 -16.45 0.16
C THR A 194 21.27 -16.78 1.57
N ILE A 195 20.35 -16.96 2.53
CA ILE A 195 20.71 -17.18 3.94
C ILE A 195 21.42 -18.52 4.18
N ASN A 196 21.09 -19.54 3.38
CA ASN A 196 21.76 -20.85 3.39
C ASN A 196 22.71 -20.96 2.19
N GLN A 197 23.93 -20.46 2.34
CA GLN A 197 24.94 -20.35 1.26
C GLN A 197 25.29 -21.68 0.58
N ASN A 198 25.03 -22.82 1.23
CA ASN A 198 25.31 -24.15 0.69
C ASN A 198 24.49 -24.49 -0.56
N ASP A 199 23.32 -23.86 -0.76
CA ASP A 199 22.41 -24.14 -1.88
C ASP A 199 22.72 -23.34 -3.15
N LEU A 200 23.68 -22.41 -3.10
CA LEU A 200 23.92 -21.40 -4.14
C LEU A 200 25.10 -21.70 -5.08
N ASN A 201 25.98 -22.64 -4.73
CA ASN A 201 27.18 -22.91 -5.52
C ASN A 201 26.89 -23.39 -6.96
N SER A 202 25.69 -23.90 -7.22
CA SER A 202 25.24 -24.39 -8.53
C SER A 202 24.34 -23.44 -9.33
N HIS A 203 23.88 -22.30 -8.77
CA HIS A 203 22.77 -21.51 -9.35
C HIS A 203 23.01 -19.99 -9.41
N LYS A 204 24.25 -19.59 -9.67
CA LYS A 204 24.66 -18.18 -9.83
C LYS A 204 23.83 -17.49 -10.91
N SER A 205 23.38 -16.25 -10.65
CA SER A 205 22.77 -15.32 -11.62
C SER A 205 21.37 -15.63 -12.21
N LEU A 206 20.49 -16.32 -11.47
CA LEU A 206 19.10 -16.51 -11.89
C LEU A 206 18.13 -15.42 -11.42
N MET A 207 18.57 -14.44 -10.62
CA MET A 207 17.71 -13.40 -10.07
C MET A 207 18.08 -12.01 -10.58
N TRP A 208 17.13 -11.33 -11.21
CA TRP A 208 17.25 -9.95 -11.66
C TRP A 208 16.42 -9.03 -10.78
N ILE A 209 17.04 -7.98 -10.28
CA ILE A 209 16.39 -6.94 -9.48
C ILE A 209 16.43 -5.62 -10.23
N PHE A 210 15.26 -5.14 -10.64
CA PHE A 210 15.07 -3.77 -11.13
C PHE A 210 14.54 -2.90 -10.00
N PHE A 211 15.43 -2.10 -9.41
CA PHE A 211 15.09 -1.15 -8.37
C PHE A 211 15.03 0.27 -8.94
N GLY A 212 14.15 1.10 -8.41
CA GLY A 212 14.03 2.51 -8.81
C GLY A 212 13.80 3.41 -7.62
N CYS A 213 14.52 4.51 -7.54
CA CYS A 213 14.34 5.53 -6.50
C CYS A 213 14.61 6.94 -7.07
N ARG A 214 14.53 7.97 -6.22
CA ARG A 214 14.76 9.35 -6.65
C ARG A 214 16.25 9.62 -6.77
N ASN A 215 16.98 9.37 -5.70
CA ASN A 215 18.40 9.71 -5.60
C ASN A 215 19.17 8.61 -4.90
N ARG A 216 20.34 8.26 -5.43
CA ARG A 216 21.20 7.22 -4.85
C ARG A 216 21.52 7.47 -3.37
N SER A 217 21.77 8.73 -3.01
CA SER A 217 22.19 9.11 -1.66
C SER A 217 21.06 9.29 -0.64
N LYS A 218 19.78 9.18 -1.06
CA LYS A 218 18.63 9.51 -0.19
C LYS A 218 17.70 8.33 0.05
N ASP A 219 17.21 7.72 -1.02
CA ASP A 219 16.13 6.74 -0.96
C ASP A 219 16.48 5.42 -1.65
N PHE A 220 17.77 5.08 -1.70
CA PHE A 220 18.24 3.75 -2.08
C PHE A 220 18.03 2.75 -0.94
N HIS A 221 16.79 2.31 -0.78
CA HIS A 221 16.39 1.35 0.25
C HIS A 221 17.18 0.03 0.13
N PHE A 222 17.66 -0.47 1.27
CA PHE A 222 18.42 -1.72 1.37
C PHE A 222 19.69 -1.78 0.50
N GLN A 223 20.31 -0.62 0.23
CA GLN A 223 21.53 -0.52 -0.59
C GLN A 223 22.59 -1.55 -0.19
N ASN A 224 22.93 -1.66 1.10
CA ASN A 224 23.97 -2.57 1.57
C ASN A 224 23.68 -4.02 1.22
N ASP A 225 22.43 -4.47 1.43
CA ASP A 225 22.02 -5.85 1.15
C ASP A 225 22.08 -6.13 -0.37
N LEU A 226 21.52 -5.22 -1.18
CA LEU A 226 21.46 -5.36 -2.63
C LEU A 226 22.86 -5.31 -3.27
N GLU A 227 23.71 -4.38 -2.86
CA GLU A 227 25.08 -4.28 -3.36
C GLU A 227 25.93 -5.49 -2.92
N LEU A 228 25.72 -6.02 -1.71
CA LEU A 228 26.40 -7.23 -1.24
C LEU A 228 26.00 -8.45 -2.07
N TRP A 229 24.71 -8.71 -2.25
CA TRP A 229 24.22 -9.84 -3.05
C TRP A 229 24.61 -9.72 -4.51
N HIS A 230 24.69 -8.49 -5.04
CA HIS A 230 25.20 -8.27 -6.38
C HIS A 230 26.68 -8.63 -6.51
N LYS A 231 27.53 -8.16 -5.58
CA LYS A 231 28.97 -8.50 -5.54
C LYS A 231 29.23 -10.00 -5.37
N GLN A 232 28.36 -10.70 -4.64
CA GLN A 232 28.40 -12.15 -4.45
C GLN A 232 27.84 -12.94 -5.66
N ASN A 233 27.37 -12.26 -6.72
CA ASN A 233 26.71 -12.86 -7.89
C ASN A 233 25.43 -13.65 -7.56
N HIS A 234 24.79 -13.36 -6.43
CA HIS A 234 23.48 -13.90 -6.10
C HIS A 234 22.38 -13.24 -6.93
N ILE A 235 22.52 -11.94 -7.22
CA ILE A 235 21.58 -11.17 -8.03
C ILE A 235 22.30 -10.35 -9.11
N LYS A 236 21.60 -10.10 -10.22
CA LYS A 236 21.91 -9.00 -11.14
C LYS A 236 21.07 -7.80 -10.76
N LEU A 237 21.73 -6.75 -10.26
CA LEU A 237 21.08 -5.54 -9.77
C LEU A 237 21.12 -4.45 -10.84
N VAL A 238 19.95 -3.91 -11.18
CA VAL A 238 19.76 -2.82 -12.13
C VAL A 238 18.99 -1.71 -11.41
N VAL A 239 19.57 -0.51 -11.34
CA VAL A 239 19.03 0.59 -10.52
C VAL A 239 18.76 1.84 -11.35
N ALA A 240 17.52 2.33 -11.30
CA ALA A 240 17.11 3.59 -11.88
C ALA A 240 17.09 4.70 -10.82
N PHE A 241 17.95 5.70 -10.98
CA PHE A 241 17.90 6.94 -10.20
C PHE A 241 17.18 8.01 -11.00
N SER A 242 15.95 8.37 -10.62
CA SER A 242 15.10 9.24 -11.43
C SER A 242 15.44 10.73 -11.35
N ARG A 243 16.32 11.14 -10.43
CA ARG A 243 16.65 12.55 -10.14
C ARG A 243 18.15 12.81 -9.94
N ASP A 244 19.04 11.88 -10.29
CA ASP A 244 20.49 12.09 -10.22
C ASP A 244 21.05 12.74 -11.50
N GLN A 245 20.21 12.90 -12.53
CA GLN A 245 20.50 13.52 -13.81
C GLN A 245 19.28 14.32 -14.33
N ASP A 246 19.48 15.14 -15.36
CA ASP A 246 18.46 16.07 -15.89
C ASP A 246 17.23 15.38 -16.48
N HIS A 247 17.41 14.21 -17.07
CA HIS A 247 16.33 13.41 -17.65
C HIS A 247 15.92 12.27 -16.73
N LYS A 248 14.63 11.93 -16.72
CA LYS A 248 14.10 10.90 -15.81
C LYS A 248 14.43 9.50 -16.32
N ILE A 249 15.18 8.74 -15.53
CA ILE A 249 15.40 7.30 -15.74
C ILE A 249 14.50 6.53 -14.79
N TYR A 250 13.73 5.60 -15.34
CA TYR A 250 12.84 4.71 -14.59
C TYR A 250 13.12 3.26 -14.92
N VAL A 251 12.58 2.34 -14.12
CA VAL A 251 12.80 0.89 -14.26
C VAL A 251 12.41 0.36 -15.64
N GLN A 252 11.35 0.89 -16.26
CA GLN A 252 10.92 0.45 -17.59
C GLN A 252 11.94 0.78 -18.69
N HIS A 253 12.69 1.89 -18.57
CA HIS A 253 13.74 2.21 -19.53
C HIS A 253 14.88 1.19 -19.42
N LEU A 254 15.28 0.85 -18.20
CA LEU A 254 16.34 -0.12 -17.96
C LEU A 254 15.93 -1.55 -18.33
N ILE A 255 14.64 -1.87 -18.25
CA ILE A 255 14.10 -3.15 -18.77
C ILE A 255 14.32 -3.24 -20.28
N GLU A 256 14.02 -2.19 -21.04
CA GLU A 256 14.23 -2.15 -22.49
C GLU A 256 15.72 -2.19 -22.86
N GLU A 257 16.58 -1.51 -22.11
CA GLU A 257 18.05 -1.57 -22.29
C GLU A 257 18.61 -2.99 -22.12
N ASN A 258 17.97 -3.83 -21.29
CA ASN A 258 18.35 -5.22 -21.04
C ASN A 258 17.51 -6.23 -21.86
N SER A 259 16.81 -5.77 -22.90
CA SER A 259 15.83 -6.54 -23.67
C SER A 259 16.31 -7.91 -24.15
N GLN A 260 17.49 -8.00 -24.76
CA GLN A 260 17.99 -9.26 -25.33
C GLN A 260 18.11 -10.36 -24.28
N GLU A 261 18.66 -10.04 -23.11
CA GLU A 261 18.90 -11.01 -22.04
C GLU A 261 17.59 -11.37 -21.32
N LEU A 262 16.73 -10.39 -21.06
CA LEU A 262 15.41 -10.63 -20.46
C LEU A 262 14.53 -11.48 -21.39
N LYS A 263 14.54 -11.21 -22.69
CA LYS A 263 13.81 -12.01 -23.69
C LYS A 263 14.26 -13.46 -23.68
N LYS A 264 15.57 -13.71 -23.64
CA LYS A 264 16.14 -15.06 -23.51
C LYS A 264 15.64 -15.76 -22.25
N LEU A 265 15.75 -15.11 -21.09
CA LEU A 265 15.28 -15.67 -19.82
C LEU A 265 13.79 -16.02 -19.86
N ILE A 266 12.97 -15.16 -20.45
CA ILE A 266 11.52 -15.36 -20.53
C ILE A 266 11.15 -16.49 -21.50
N LYS A 267 11.68 -16.47 -22.72
CA LYS A 267 11.27 -17.38 -23.81
C LYS A 267 11.95 -18.75 -23.70
N GLU A 268 13.23 -18.81 -23.31
CA GLU A 268 14.02 -20.05 -23.30
C GLU A 268 14.09 -20.68 -21.91
N CYS A 269 14.22 -19.87 -20.85
CA CYS A 269 14.43 -20.37 -19.49
C CYS A 269 13.17 -20.35 -18.61
N ASN A 270 12.01 -20.03 -19.20
CA ASN A 270 10.73 -19.96 -18.49
C ASN A 270 10.73 -19.03 -17.26
N ALA A 271 11.44 -17.92 -17.31
CA ALA A 271 11.54 -16.98 -16.19
C ALA A 271 10.17 -16.46 -15.69
N TYR A 272 10.12 -16.13 -14.41
CA TYR A 272 8.98 -15.49 -13.74
C TYR A 272 9.25 -14.00 -13.57
N VAL A 273 8.23 -13.19 -13.84
CA VAL A 273 8.25 -11.73 -13.70
C VAL A 273 7.36 -11.34 -12.53
N TYR A 274 7.90 -10.53 -11.62
CA TYR A 274 7.19 -10.00 -10.47
C TYR A 274 7.29 -8.48 -10.45
N VAL A 275 6.16 -7.81 -10.30
CA VAL A 275 6.10 -6.35 -10.18
C VAL A 275 5.47 -5.99 -8.85
N ALA A 276 6.14 -5.15 -8.06
CA ALA A 276 5.60 -4.65 -6.80
C ALA A 276 5.81 -3.15 -6.64
N GLY A 277 4.85 -2.44 -6.04
CA GLY A 277 4.93 -1.01 -5.79
C GLY A 277 3.64 -0.25 -6.04
N SER A 278 3.76 1.03 -6.43
CA SER A 278 2.59 1.90 -6.64
C SER A 278 1.70 1.41 -7.78
N SER A 279 0.40 1.25 -7.54
CA SER A 279 -0.61 0.83 -8.53
C SER A 279 -1.04 1.94 -9.51
N THR A 280 -0.32 3.05 -9.55
CA THR A 280 -0.62 4.18 -10.44
C THR A 280 -0.15 3.89 -11.87
N ASN A 281 0.91 4.56 -12.33
CA ASN A 281 1.37 4.42 -13.71
C ASN A 281 2.45 3.34 -13.89
N MET A 282 3.10 2.93 -12.79
CA MET A 282 4.27 2.05 -12.84
C MET A 282 3.97 0.66 -13.45
N PRO A 283 2.92 -0.08 -13.04
CA PRO A 283 2.69 -1.44 -13.53
C PRO A 283 2.37 -1.45 -15.03
N LYS A 284 1.56 -0.48 -15.48
CA LYS A 284 1.26 -0.29 -16.90
C LYS A 284 2.53 -0.03 -17.73
N ALA A 285 3.38 0.88 -17.28
CA ALA A 285 4.63 1.20 -17.98
C ALA A 285 5.60 0.00 -18.02
N VAL A 286 5.68 -0.78 -16.95
CA VAL A 286 6.49 -2.01 -16.90
C VAL A 286 5.93 -3.07 -17.85
N LYS A 287 4.60 -3.26 -17.87
CA LYS A 287 3.94 -4.17 -18.82
C LYS A 287 4.23 -3.78 -20.26
N GLU A 288 4.11 -2.49 -20.61
CA GLU A 288 4.43 -1.97 -21.95
C GLU A 288 5.89 -2.24 -22.32
N ALA A 289 6.83 -2.03 -21.40
CA ALA A 289 8.24 -2.37 -21.64
C ALA A 289 8.46 -3.88 -21.89
N PHE A 290 7.78 -4.76 -21.16
CA PHE A 290 7.88 -6.20 -21.42
C PHE A 290 7.25 -6.62 -22.75
N ILE A 291 6.18 -5.95 -23.18
CA ILE A 291 5.63 -6.12 -24.53
C ILE A 291 6.70 -5.76 -25.57
N ASN A 292 7.39 -4.63 -25.40
CA ASN A 292 8.48 -4.23 -26.30
C ASN A 292 9.66 -5.21 -26.29
N VAL A 293 10.09 -5.67 -25.11
CA VAL A 293 11.16 -6.69 -24.94
C VAL A 293 10.81 -8.00 -25.65
N LEU A 294 9.53 -8.34 -25.73
CA LEU A 294 9.03 -9.57 -26.35
C LEU A 294 8.55 -9.34 -27.79
N ASP A 295 9.22 -8.47 -28.54
CA ASP A 295 8.93 -8.17 -29.95
C ASP A 295 7.51 -7.65 -30.22
N LYS A 296 6.94 -6.90 -29.27
CA LYS A 296 5.56 -6.39 -29.30
C LYS A 296 4.48 -7.49 -29.24
N ASP A 297 4.82 -8.66 -28.70
CA ASP A 297 3.92 -9.81 -28.52
C ASP A 297 3.06 -9.66 -27.24
N GLU A 298 2.02 -8.83 -27.32
CA GLU A 298 1.07 -8.60 -26.21
C GLU A 298 0.36 -9.89 -25.79
N ALA A 299 0.00 -10.74 -26.74
CA ALA A 299 -0.69 -12.00 -26.47
C ALA A 299 0.16 -12.95 -25.61
N TYR A 300 1.48 -12.95 -25.78
CA TYR A 300 2.38 -13.74 -24.94
C TYR A 300 2.48 -13.18 -23.52
N VAL A 301 2.53 -11.86 -23.34
CA VAL A 301 2.50 -11.25 -22.00
C VAL A 301 1.18 -11.60 -21.29
N GLU A 302 0.03 -11.48 -21.97
CA GLU A 302 -1.26 -11.90 -21.44
C GLU A 302 -1.31 -13.39 -21.08
N LYS A 303 -0.66 -14.24 -21.89
CA LYS A 303 -0.51 -15.66 -21.55
C LYS A 303 0.32 -15.83 -20.28
N MET A 304 1.41 -15.07 -20.08
CA MET A 304 2.22 -15.13 -18.87
C MET A 304 1.41 -14.78 -17.61
N PHE A 305 0.54 -13.77 -17.68
CA PHE A 305 -0.41 -13.47 -16.60
C PHE A 305 -1.33 -14.67 -16.30
N LYS A 306 -1.96 -15.25 -17.32
CA LYS A 306 -2.89 -16.39 -17.16
C LYS A 306 -2.24 -17.62 -16.53
N ILE A 307 -0.96 -17.85 -16.78
CA ILE A 307 -0.21 -18.99 -16.22
C ILE A 307 0.61 -18.62 -14.97
N ASN A 308 0.38 -17.45 -14.38
CA ASN A 308 1.08 -16.93 -13.19
C ASN A 308 2.61 -16.82 -13.34
N ARG A 309 3.12 -16.67 -14.56
CA ARG A 309 4.53 -16.36 -14.83
C ARG A 309 4.83 -14.86 -14.87
N TYR A 310 3.79 -14.04 -14.95
CA TYR A 310 3.87 -12.60 -14.69
C TYR A 310 2.85 -12.29 -13.59
N GLN A 311 3.29 -11.71 -12.48
CA GLN A 311 2.45 -11.42 -11.32
C GLN A 311 2.70 -10.00 -10.81
N GLU A 312 1.64 -9.33 -10.34
CA GLU A 312 1.70 -7.97 -9.81
C GLU A 312 1.15 -7.92 -8.38
N GLU A 313 1.89 -7.29 -7.47
CA GLU A 313 1.42 -6.92 -6.14
C GLU A 313 1.55 -5.41 -5.95
N THR A 314 0.48 -4.67 -6.24
CA THR A 314 0.53 -3.21 -6.31
C THR A 314 -0.45 -2.55 -5.34
N TRP A 315 -0.13 -1.33 -4.89
CA TRP A 315 -0.89 -0.60 -3.88
C TRP A 315 -0.91 0.91 -4.11
N SER A 316 -1.91 1.60 -3.58
CA SER A 316 -2.09 3.07 -3.64
C SER A 316 -2.09 3.72 -2.28
#